data_AF-A0A197SUM6-F1
#
_entry.id   AF-A0A197SUM6-F1
#
_cell.length_a   1.000
_cell.length_b   1.000
_cell.length_c   1.000
_cell.angle_alpha   90.00
_cell.angle_beta   90.00
_cell.angle_gamma   90.00
#
_symmetry.space_group_name_H-M   'P 1'
#
loop_
_entity.id
_entity.type
_entity.pdbx_description
1 polymer ?
#
loop_
_entity_poly.entity_id
_entity_poly.type
_entity_poly.pdbx_seq_one_letter_code
_entity_poly.pdbx_strand_id
1 'polypeptide(L)'
;MQEPNTDLDLTVNGIRHHGRSVPGDMSLVHFLHEDLGLTGTKIGCSIGECRACTVAVRARPQAPLVTRQACMTSMRHVRGWEVTTVEGLAADGALHPVQQAFLEREAFQCGYCTAGFTVAGSVVVEHAGEDGHAEDGEQRLEETVDTVLGSHVCRCTNYERYRAAVLTAAQSTAPSPTPSPTPDELSPAAPPVTARRAIHRPSRTPALSAADAERLGYTPVFDDPALELIRLLRDGAEIEHSLLVQYLYAAFSIKVPRFADLAGWPSHRYGGRPLHLMGVAIEEMTHLDIVNSLLVALGAAPHLGRQQFPYEQDIYPFDFVLEPLSPHSLAKYVYVEASPSAVDPAQQQTPEDRAFVERLYQVLGSTGPTAPRPNQVGSLYRKVTRVLELLREREPDRLDYVSWFTRLELLREEGESEHFTLFRSMFEGTHPALRDCDDVWNPASPDHPVVPLSHSSGLPPSGSPVPDEPVPALRHIANLHYWAVCMLLDASYRQGMLFHSAARRHMTGPMRSLGTALAQRGEGLPFDAFVAGYAPGLDGAENLRLTHTMVQQIALDQRRYARHLPYDYPANCALETLWELSLVSGGE
;
A
#
# COMPACT_ATOMS: atom_id res chain seq x y z
N MET A 1 -20.67 -18.17 19.97
CA MET A 1 -20.74 -19.63 20.18
C MET A 1 -19.80 -20.24 19.17
N GLN A 2 -18.82 -21.03 19.60
CA GLN A 2 -17.88 -21.69 18.69
C GLN A 2 -18.62 -22.85 18.03
N GLU A 3 -18.76 -22.83 16.71
CA GLU A 3 -19.45 -23.90 15.98
C GLU A 3 -18.67 -25.23 16.07
N PRO A 4 -19.35 -26.38 15.99
CA PRO A 4 -18.70 -27.68 16.09
C PRO A 4 -17.69 -27.88 14.94
N ASN A 5 -16.54 -28.48 15.26
CA ASN A 5 -15.56 -28.86 14.25
C ASN A 5 -16.11 -29.95 13.31
N THR A 6 -15.55 -30.02 12.11
CA THR A 6 -15.81 -31.06 11.12
C THR A 6 -14.53 -31.80 10.75
N ASP A 7 -14.65 -33.09 10.42
CA ASP A 7 -13.52 -33.89 9.94
C ASP A 7 -13.29 -33.63 8.46
N LEU A 8 -12.08 -33.17 8.16
CA LEU A 8 -11.59 -32.90 6.82
C LEU A 8 -11.64 -34.17 5.96
N ASP A 9 -12.19 -34.05 4.76
CA ASP A 9 -12.14 -35.07 3.71
C ASP A 9 -12.45 -34.38 2.37
N LEU A 10 -11.43 -33.89 1.67
CA LEU A 10 -11.53 -33.26 0.35
C LEU A 10 -10.22 -33.45 -0.41
N THR A 11 -10.25 -33.27 -1.73
CA THR A 11 -9.05 -33.22 -2.57
C THR A 11 -8.82 -31.79 -3.02
N VAL A 12 -7.61 -31.25 -2.85
CA VAL A 12 -7.21 -29.93 -3.35
C VAL A 12 -6.04 -30.11 -4.31
N ASN A 13 -6.19 -29.66 -5.55
CA ASN A 13 -5.16 -29.75 -6.60
C ASN A 13 -4.58 -31.18 -6.73
N GLY A 14 -5.44 -32.20 -6.70
CA GLY A 14 -5.05 -33.62 -6.78
C GLY A 14 -4.56 -34.24 -5.47
N ILE A 15 -4.36 -33.45 -4.41
CA ILE A 15 -3.87 -33.93 -3.11
C ILE A 15 -5.06 -34.16 -2.17
N ARG A 16 -5.21 -35.38 -1.66
CA ARG A 16 -6.27 -35.71 -0.71
C ARG A 16 -5.91 -35.28 0.72
N HIS A 17 -6.76 -34.46 1.32
CA HIS A 17 -6.67 -34.03 2.70
C HIS A 17 -7.76 -34.68 3.53
N HIS A 18 -7.37 -35.49 4.52
CA HIS A 18 -8.30 -36.24 5.38
C HIS A 18 -7.79 -36.40 6.82
N GLY A 19 -8.70 -36.73 7.76
CA GLY A 19 -8.33 -37.20 9.11
C GLY A 19 -7.95 -36.12 10.12
N ARG A 20 -8.06 -34.84 9.76
CA ARG A 20 -7.84 -33.69 10.65
C ARG A 20 -9.17 -32.99 10.95
N SER A 21 -9.36 -32.55 12.20
CA SER A 21 -10.51 -31.75 12.61
C SER A 21 -10.26 -30.26 12.36
N VAL A 22 -11.19 -29.56 11.72
CA VAL A 22 -11.16 -28.11 11.46
C VAL A 22 -12.47 -27.44 11.89
N PRO A 23 -12.48 -26.16 12.27
CA PRO A 23 -13.73 -25.44 12.56
C PRO A 23 -14.70 -25.52 11.37
N GLY A 24 -15.96 -25.90 11.62
CA GLY A 24 -16.93 -26.13 10.54
C GLY A 24 -17.34 -24.85 9.81
N ASP A 25 -17.35 -23.71 10.50
CA ASP A 25 -17.68 -22.38 10.01
C ASP A 25 -16.52 -21.70 9.26
N MET A 26 -15.30 -22.24 9.35
CA MET A 26 -14.15 -21.78 8.57
C MET A 26 -14.48 -21.76 7.08
N SER A 27 -14.13 -20.68 6.39
CA SER A 27 -14.29 -20.60 4.94
C SER A 27 -13.21 -21.40 4.22
N LEU A 28 -13.53 -21.92 3.03
CA LEU A 28 -12.61 -22.67 2.19
C LEU A 28 -11.40 -21.82 1.84
N VAL A 29 -11.58 -20.52 1.57
CA VAL A 29 -10.44 -19.64 1.28
C VAL A 29 -9.48 -19.50 2.46
N HIS A 30 -10.00 -19.47 3.69
CA HIS A 30 -9.17 -19.41 4.89
C HIS A 30 -8.40 -20.73 5.08
N PHE A 31 -9.05 -21.89 4.87
CA PHE A 31 -8.37 -23.18 4.87
C PHE A 31 -7.27 -23.26 3.80
N LEU A 32 -7.56 -22.81 2.57
CA LEU A 32 -6.58 -22.79 1.48
C LEU A 32 -5.36 -21.93 1.85
N HIS A 33 -5.57 -20.75 2.45
CA HIS A 33 -4.49 -19.82 2.79
C HIS A 33 -3.72 -20.26 4.03
N GLU A 34 -4.41 -20.46 5.14
CA GLU A 34 -3.81 -20.60 6.47
C GLU A 34 -3.35 -22.02 6.79
N ASP A 35 -4.02 -23.03 6.22
CA ASP A 35 -3.67 -24.43 6.45
C ASP A 35 -2.84 -25.02 5.31
N LEU A 36 -3.10 -24.63 4.07
CA LEU A 36 -2.40 -25.17 2.89
C LEU A 36 -1.36 -24.22 2.29
N GLY A 37 -1.35 -22.93 2.64
CA GLY A 37 -0.42 -21.94 2.06
C GLY A 37 -0.72 -21.56 0.61
N LEU A 38 -1.89 -21.94 0.08
CA LEU A 38 -2.36 -21.67 -1.28
C LEU A 38 -3.01 -20.28 -1.37
N THR A 39 -2.16 -19.27 -1.53
CA THR A 39 -2.55 -17.84 -1.46
C THR A 39 -2.96 -17.21 -2.81
N GLY A 40 -3.01 -18.00 -3.88
CA GLY A 40 -3.40 -17.58 -5.22
C GLY A 40 -4.89 -17.25 -5.33
N THR A 41 -5.75 -17.94 -4.59
CA THR A 41 -7.19 -17.65 -4.49
C THR A 41 -7.41 -16.33 -3.73
N LYS A 42 -7.82 -15.24 -4.37
CA LYS A 42 -7.76 -13.90 -3.73
C LYS A 42 -9.00 -13.55 -2.90
N ILE A 43 -8.79 -12.89 -1.76
CA ILE A 43 -9.86 -12.40 -0.88
C ILE A 43 -10.09 -10.92 -1.18
N GLY A 44 -11.06 -10.62 -2.05
CA GLY A 44 -11.42 -9.23 -2.37
C GLY A 44 -12.47 -8.65 -1.41
N CYS A 45 -13.73 -9.08 -1.55
CA CYS A 45 -14.85 -8.53 -0.78
C CYS A 45 -15.27 -9.36 0.43
N SER A 46 -14.85 -10.62 0.52
CA SER A 46 -15.27 -11.64 1.50
C SER A 46 -16.79 -11.95 1.57
N ILE A 47 -17.63 -11.21 0.87
CA ILE A 47 -19.10 -11.37 0.83
C ILE A 47 -19.64 -12.07 -0.44
N GLY A 48 -18.77 -12.62 -1.29
CA GLY A 48 -19.16 -13.39 -2.48
C GLY A 48 -19.39 -12.60 -3.78
N GLU A 49 -19.41 -11.27 -3.72
CA GLU A 49 -19.72 -10.39 -4.87
C GLU A 49 -18.60 -10.28 -5.91
N CYS A 50 -17.34 -10.05 -5.49
CA CYS A 50 -16.25 -9.74 -6.44
C CYS A 50 -15.73 -10.95 -7.24
N ARG A 51 -15.97 -12.17 -6.74
CA ARG A 51 -15.51 -13.46 -7.30
C ARG A 51 -14.00 -13.62 -7.51
N ALA A 52 -13.17 -12.80 -6.88
CA ALA A 52 -11.71 -12.97 -6.87
C ALA A 52 -11.26 -14.30 -6.19
N CYS A 53 -12.11 -14.84 -5.31
CA CYS A 53 -11.87 -16.08 -4.55
C CYS A 53 -12.41 -17.33 -5.27
N THR A 54 -12.61 -17.28 -6.58
CA THR A 54 -13.23 -18.38 -7.33
C THR A 54 -12.30 -19.60 -7.40
N VAL A 55 -12.86 -20.76 -7.05
CA VAL A 55 -12.27 -22.09 -7.21
C VAL A 55 -13.14 -22.95 -8.11
N ALA A 56 -12.55 -23.91 -8.82
CA ALA A 56 -13.29 -24.91 -9.58
C ALA A 56 -13.53 -26.14 -8.70
N VAL A 57 -14.74 -26.68 -8.74
CA VAL A 57 -15.18 -27.74 -7.82
C VAL A 57 -15.87 -28.85 -8.60
N ARG A 58 -15.45 -30.08 -8.36
CA ARG A 58 -16.23 -31.29 -8.65
C ARG A 58 -16.73 -31.86 -7.33
N ALA A 59 -18.03 -31.84 -7.08
CA ALA A 59 -18.58 -32.27 -5.79
C ALA A 59 -18.46 -33.79 -5.55
N ARG A 60 -18.20 -34.56 -6.60
CA ARG A 60 -18.01 -36.02 -6.65
C ARG A 60 -17.50 -36.41 -8.04
N PRO A 61 -16.85 -37.58 -8.24
CA PRO A 61 -16.12 -37.90 -9.48
C PRO A 61 -16.90 -37.76 -10.80
N GLN A 62 -18.24 -37.85 -10.79
CA GLN A 62 -19.10 -37.69 -11.99
C GLN A 62 -19.94 -36.40 -11.99
N ALA A 63 -19.75 -35.50 -11.02
CA ALA A 63 -20.42 -34.20 -11.05
C ALA A 63 -19.79 -33.29 -12.11
N PRO A 64 -20.55 -32.36 -12.73
CA PRO A 64 -19.95 -31.34 -13.60
C PRO A 64 -18.98 -30.47 -12.79
N LEU A 65 -17.95 -29.96 -13.46
CA LEU A 65 -17.03 -29.00 -12.88
C LEU A 65 -17.76 -27.66 -12.75
N VAL A 66 -17.77 -27.03 -11.59
CA VAL A 66 -18.47 -25.74 -11.40
C VAL A 66 -17.62 -24.74 -10.64
N THR A 67 -17.86 -23.45 -10.85
CA THR A 67 -17.21 -22.39 -10.07
C THR A 67 -17.89 -22.22 -8.70
N ARG A 68 -17.10 -22.02 -7.64
CA ARG A 68 -17.58 -21.66 -6.30
C ARG A 68 -16.78 -20.50 -5.71
N GLN A 69 -17.44 -19.62 -4.98
CA GLN A 69 -16.77 -18.58 -4.18
C GLN A 69 -16.20 -19.21 -2.90
N ALA A 70 -14.87 -19.31 -2.80
CA ALA A 70 -14.23 -19.94 -1.64
C ALA A 70 -14.46 -19.17 -0.32
N CYS A 71 -14.70 -17.86 -0.36
CA CYS A 71 -14.97 -17.06 0.85
C CYS A 71 -16.35 -17.36 1.48
N MET A 72 -17.33 -17.77 0.67
CA MET A 72 -18.69 -18.11 1.13
C MET A 72 -18.88 -19.62 1.35
N THR A 73 -17.90 -20.44 0.94
CA THR A 73 -17.97 -21.89 1.05
C THR A 73 -17.41 -22.31 2.41
N SER A 74 -18.26 -22.76 3.33
CA SER A 74 -17.82 -23.27 4.63
C SER A 74 -17.26 -24.70 4.52
N MET A 75 -16.26 -25.03 5.35
CA MET A 75 -15.62 -26.35 5.42
C MET A 75 -16.60 -27.48 5.75
N ARG A 76 -17.79 -27.20 6.30
CA ARG A 76 -18.83 -28.22 6.51
C ARG A 76 -19.43 -28.77 5.20
N HIS A 77 -19.34 -28.03 4.10
CA HIS A 77 -19.96 -28.40 2.83
C HIS A 77 -19.01 -29.09 1.86
N VAL A 78 -17.69 -29.06 2.13
CA VAL A 78 -16.66 -29.46 1.14
C VAL A 78 -16.30 -30.95 1.20
N ARG A 79 -16.98 -31.74 2.06
CA ARG A 79 -16.70 -33.16 2.20
C ARG A 79 -16.88 -33.88 0.85
N GLY A 80 -15.84 -34.60 0.43
CA GLY A 80 -15.77 -35.36 -0.82
C GLY A 80 -15.55 -34.51 -2.07
N TRP A 81 -15.35 -33.20 -1.95
CA TRP A 81 -15.12 -32.34 -3.10
C TRP A 81 -13.70 -32.48 -3.64
N GLU A 82 -13.57 -32.34 -4.95
CA GLU A 82 -12.32 -32.08 -5.65
C GLU A 82 -12.27 -30.59 -6.00
N VAL A 83 -11.38 -29.86 -5.34
CA VAL A 83 -11.19 -28.42 -5.50
C VAL A 83 -9.92 -28.17 -6.32
N THR A 84 -10.04 -27.41 -7.39
CA THR A 84 -8.91 -26.91 -8.18
C THR A 84 -8.81 -25.40 -7.99
N THR A 85 -7.67 -24.94 -7.49
CA THR A 85 -7.35 -23.52 -7.33
C THR A 85 -6.53 -23.02 -8.53
N VAL A 86 -6.23 -21.73 -8.59
CA VAL A 86 -5.42 -21.16 -9.69
C VAL A 86 -4.03 -21.79 -9.78
N GLU A 87 -3.46 -22.17 -8.64
CA GLU A 87 -2.18 -22.86 -8.50
C GLU A 87 -2.21 -24.28 -9.08
N GLY A 88 -3.39 -24.91 -9.11
CA GLY A 88 -3.59 -26.27 -9.62
C GLY A 88 -3.84 -26.35 -11.12
N LEU A 89 -3.90 -25.22 -11.84
CA LEU A 89 -4.20 -25.22 -13.28
C LEU A 89 -2.99 -25.57 -14.16
N ALA A 90 -1.77 -25.26 -13.71
CA ALA A 90 -0.56 -25.63 -14.43
C ALA A 90 -0.07 -27.01 -13.98
N ALA A 91 0.38 -27.84 -14.92
CA ALA A 91 0.99 -29.15 -14.62
C ALA A 91 2.34 -29.27 -15.32
N ASP A 92 3.33 -29.84 -14.63
CA ASP A 92 4.68 -30.11 -15.16
C ASP A 92 5.36 -28.89 -15.83
N GLY A 93 5.09 -27.69 -15.32
CA GLY A 93 5.61 -26.42 -15.86
C GLY A 93 4.89 -25.90 -17.10
N ALA A 94 3.90 -26.63 -17.63
CA ALA A 94 3.06 -26.19 -18.72
C ALA A 94 1.85 -25.39 -18.19
N LEU A 95 1.61 -24.23 -18.80
CA LEU A 95 0.44 -23.39 -18.49
C LEU A 95 -0.84 -24.00 -19.07
N HIS A 96 -1.94 -23.85 -18.33
CA HIS A 96 -3.27 -24.14 -18.84
C HIS A 96 -3.56 -23.26 -20.07
N PRO A 97 -4.31 -23.73 -21.10
CA PRO A 97 -4.65 -22.91 -22.27
C PRO A 97 -5.20 -21.52 -21.95
N VAL A 98 -6.01 -21.40 -20.89
CA VAL A 98 -6.52 -20.11 -20.38
C VAL A 98 -5.40 -19.22 -19.83
N GLN A 99 -4.45 -19.77 -19.07
CA GLN A 99 -3.30 -19.01 -18.57
C GLN A 99 -2.43 -18.50 -19.72
N GLN A 100 -2.18 -19.34 -20.72
CA GLN A 100 -1.43 -18.97 -21.92
C GLN A 100 -2.14 -17.86 -22.70
N ALA A 101 -3.44 -18.02 -22.97
CA ALA A 101 -4.23 -17.03 -23.68
C ALA A 101 -4.29 -15.69 -22.92
N PHE A 102 -4.31 -15.71 -21.58
CA PHE A 102 -4.31 -14.49 -20.78
C PHE A 102 -3.00 -13.70 -20.92
N LEU A 103 -1.87 -14.40 -21.05
CA LEU A 103 -0.57 -13.76 -21.31
C LEU A 103 -0.50 -13.19 -22.72
N GLU A 104 -0.86 -13.99 -23.73
CA GLU A 104 -0.81 -13.59 -25.14
C GLU A 104 -1.74 -12.42 -25.48
N ARG A 105 -2.88 -12.35 -24.78
CA ARG A 105 -3.87 -11.28 -24.95
C ARG A 105 -3.66 -10.11 -24.00
N GLU A 106 -2.62 -10.13 -23.16
CA GLU A 106 -2.39 -9.12 -22.12
C GLU A 106 -3.68 -8.85 -21.32
N ALA A 107 -4.31 -9.92 -20.85
CA ALA A 107 -5.68 -9.90 -20.35
C ALA A 107 -5.83 -9.25 -18.96
N PHE A 108 -4.74 -8.94 -18.26
CA PHE A 108 -4.77 -8.34 -16.93
C PHE A 108 -3.83 -7.15 -16.77
N GLN A 109 -4.21 -6.21 -15.89
CA GLN A 109 -3.39 -5.07 -15.49
C GLN A 109 -2.83 -5.30 -14.07
N CYS A 110 -3.62 -4.99 -13.03
CA CYS A 110 -3.18 -5.17 -11.63
C CYS A 110 -3.05 -6.64 -11.20
N GLY A 111 -3.59 -7.58 -11.97
CA GLY A 111 -3.51 -9.01 -11.68
C GLY A 111 -4.42 -9.53 -10.56
N TYR A 112 -5.01 -8.66 -9.74
CA TYR A 112 -5.68 -9.08 -8.49
C TYR A 112 -6.90 -9.99 -8.74
N CYS A 113 -7.78 -9.60 -9.66
CA CYS A 113 -8.95 -10.40 -10.02
C CYS A 113 -8.60 -11.61 -10.92
N THR A 114 -7.40 -11.64 -11.50
CA THR A 114 -6.99 -12.57 -12.54
C THR A 114 -7.12 -14.01 -12.08
N ALA A 115 -6.76 -14.34 -10.84
CA ALA A 115 -6.89 -15.70 -10.32
C ALA A 115 -8.33 -16.25 -10.45
N GLY A 116 -9.33 -15.44 -10.09
CA GLY A 116 -10.73 -15.82 -10.23
C GLY A 116 -11.16 -15.96 -11.70
N PHE A 117 -10.74 -15.03 -12.56
CA PHE A 117 -11.01 -15.09 -14.01
C PHE A 117 -10.37 -16.32 -14.67
N THR A 118 -9.14 -16.68 -14.29
CA THR A 118 -8.42 -17.83 -14.85
C THR A 118 -9.11 -19.15 -14.49
N VAL A 119 -9.49 -19.31 -13.23
CA VAL A 119 -10.22 -20.51 -12.78
C VAL A 119 -11.60 -20.59 -13.44
N ALA A 120 -12.34 -19.48 -13.49
CA ALA A 120 -13.63 -19.44 -14.16
C ALA A 120 -13.51 -19.76 -15.66
N GLY A 121 -12.51 -19.20 -16.34
CA GLY A 121 -12.20 -19.52 -17.73
C GLY A 121 -11.84 -20.99 -17.94
N SER A 122 -11.11 -21.62 -17.02
CA SER A 122 -10.78 -23.05 -17.12
C SER A 122 -12.03 -23.94 -17.11
N VAL A 123 -13.04 -23.57 -16.31
CA VAL A 123 -14.33 -24.26 -16.29
C VAL A 123 -15.05 -24.10 -17.64
N VAL A 124 -15.00 -22.92 -18.27
CA VAL A 124 -15.59 -22.71 -19.60
C VAL A 124 -14.91 -23.59 -20.65
N VAL A 125 -13.57 -23.64 -20.64
CA VAL A 125 -12.80 -24.46 -21.59
C VAL A 125 -13.13 -25.95 -21.44
N GLU A 126 -13.28 -26.45 -20.21
CA GLU A 126 -13.67 -27.84 -19.95
C GLU A 126 -15.02 -28.17 -20.60
N HIS A 127 -16.05 -27.34 -20.39
CA HIS A 127 -17.38 -27.58 -20.97
C HIS A 127 -17.39 -27.45 -22.50
N ALA A 128 -16.62 -26.51 -23.05
CA ALA A 128 -16.49 -26.35 -24.49
C ALA A 128 -15.93 -27.62 -25.17
N GLY A 129 -15.05 -28.36 -24.49
CA GLY A 129 -14.52 -29.63 -24.98
C GLY A 129 -15.53 -30.78 -24.95
N GLU A 130 -16.54 -30.73 -24.07
CA GLU A 130 -17.61 -31.74 -23.95
C GLU A 130 -18.71 -31.54 -25.02
N ASP A 131 -18.96 -30.31 -25.46
CA ASP A 131 -20.05 -29.91 -26.35
C ASP A 131 -19.72 -29.94 -27.87
N GLY A 132 -18.63 -30.61 -28.26
CA GLY A 132 -18.16 -30.67 -29.64
C GLY A 132 -19.25 -31.14 -30.63
N HIS A 133 -19.65 -30.23 -31.54
CA HIS A 133 -20.48 -30.44 -32.74
C HIS A 133 -21.99 -30.04 -32.69
N ALA A 134 -22.35 -28.95 -32.01
CA ALA A 134 -23.67 -28.31 -32.22
C ALA A 134 -23.61 -27.19 -33.29
N GLU A 135 -24.66 -27.05 -34.12
CA GLU A 135 -24.76 -26.02 -35.19
C GLU A 135 -24.74 -24.57 -34.64
N ASP A 136 -25.00 -24.38 -33.34
CA ASP A 136 -25.02 -23.11 -32.60
C ASP A 136 -23.86 -22.95 -31.60
N GLY A 137 -22.82 -23.79 -31.71
CA GLY A 137 -21.76 -23.90 -30.69
C GLY A 137 -20.97 -22.62 -30.41
N GLU A 138 -20.73 -21.78 -31.41
CA GLU A 138 -20.00 -20.52 -31.23
C GLU A 138 -20.81 -19.49 -30.43
N GLN A 139 -22.08 -19.30 -30.77
CA GLN A 139 -22.96 -18.40 -30.03
C GLN A 139 -23.16 -18.88 -28.58
N ARG A 140 -23.34 -20.18 -28.37
CA ARG A 140 -23.50 -20.76 -27.03
C ARG A 140 -22.24 -20.61 -26.18
N LEU A 141 -21.06 -20.76 -26.79
CA LEU A 141 -19.78 -20.53 -26.13
C LEU A 141 -19.64 -19.07 -25.70
N GLU A 142 -19.97 -18.12 -26.57
CA GLU A 142 -19.98 -16.69 -26.24
C GLU A 142 -20.92 -16.38 -25.07
N GLU A 143 -22.17 -16.87 -25.12
CA GLU A 143 -23.15 -16.71 -24.04
C GLU A 143 -22.66 -17.33 -22.72
N THR A 144 -21.96 -18.48 -22.79
CA THR A 144 -21.37 -19.15 -21.63
C THR A 144 -20.23 -18.32 -21.04
N VAL A 145 -19.32 -17.80 -21.87
CA VAL A 145 -18.23 -16.92 -21.44
C VAL A 145 -18.82 -15.68 -20.76
N ASP A 146 -19.81 -15.04 -21.38
CA ASP A 146 -20.43 -13.82 -20.86
C ASP A 146 -21.15 -14.07 -19.53
N THR A 147 -21.83 -15.22 -19.40
CA THR A 147 -22.51 -15.61 -18.16
C THR A 147 -21.51 -15.89 -17.03
N VAL A 148 -20.46 -16.66 -17.31
CA VAL A 148 -19.48 -17.07 -16.30
C VAL A 148 -18.63 -15.87 -15.88
N LEU A 149 -18.06 -15.14 -16.84
CA LEU A 149 -17.15 -14.02 -16.56
C LEU A 149 -17.87 -12.73 -16.17
N GLY A 150 -19.10 -12.49 -16.65
CA GLY A 150 -19.86 -11.27 -16.37
C GLY A 150 -20.21 -11.08 -14.89
N SER A 151 -20.09 -12.14 -14.10
CA SER A 151 -20.27 -12.10 -12.65
C SER A 151 -19.00 -11.77 -11.85
N HIS A 152 -17.84 -11.66 -12.50
CA HIS A 152 -16.57 -11.30 -11.88
C HIS A 152 -16.34 -9.79 -11.92
N VAL A 153 -15.74 -9.23 -10.88
CA VAL A 153 -15.45 -7.79 -10.83
C VAL A 153 -13.99 -7.52 -11.21
N CYS A 154 -13.78 -6.71 -12.26
CA CYS A 154 -12.51 -6.13 -12.65
C CYS A 154 -12.62 -4.59 -12.66
N ARG A 155 -11.86 -3.91 -11.79
CA ARG A 155 -11.89 -2.44 -11.73
C ARG A 155 -10.99 -1.75 -12.75
N CYS A 156 -9.97 -2.46 -13.26
CA CYS A 156 -8.96 -1.89 -14.14
C CYS A 156 -9.38 -1.78 -15.62
N THR A 157 -10.59 -2.23 -16.02
CA THR A 157 -11.25 -2.10 -17.36
C THR A 157 -11.10 -3.26 -18.38
N ASN A 158 -10.49 -4.40 -18.06
CA ASN A 158 -10.05 -5.38 -19.08
C ASN A 158 -11.01 -6.56 -19.40
N TYR A 159 -12.33 -6.41 -19.20
CA TYR A 159 -13.30 -7.50 -19.41
C TYR A 159 -13.23 -8.10 -20.82
N GLU A 160 -13.13 -7.25 -21.84
CA GLU A 160 -13.09 -7.71 -23.24
C GLU A 160 -11.85 -8.55 -23.54
N ARG A 161 -10.70 -8.22 -22.93
CA ARG A 161 -9.48 -9.03 -23.11
C ARG A 161 -9.56 -10.37 -22.40
N TYR A 162 -10.18 -10.42 -21.21
CA TYR A 162 -10.47 -11.70 -20.55
C TYR A 162 -11.44 -12.54 -21.39
N ARG A 163 -12.52 -11.94 -21.88
CA ARG A 163 -13.51 -12.57 -22.76
C ARG A 163 -12.82 -13.16 -24.00
N ALA A 164 -12.08 -12.34 -24.74
CA ALA A 164 -11.36 -12.76 -25.95
C ALA A 164 -10.33 -13.86 -25.67
N ALA A 165 -9.64 -13.81 -24.52
CA ALA A 165 -8.67 -14.82 -24.13
C ALA A 165 -9.34 -16.16 -23.78
N VAL A 166 -10.46 -16.16 -23.05
CA VAL A 166 -11.21 -17.40 -22.77
C VAL A 166 -11.80 -18.00 -24.04
N LEU A 167 -12.35 -17.18 -24.95
CA LEU A 167 -12.82 -17.64 -26.26
C LEU A 167 -11.68 -18.28 -27.07
N THR A 168 -10.51 -17.63 -27.11
CA THR A 168 -9.32 -18.17 -27.79
C THR A 168 -8.90 -19.51 -27.17
N ALA A 169 -8.90 -19.61 -25.83
CA ALA A 169 -8.53 -20.83 -25.12
C ALA A 169 -9.53 -21.97 -25.35
N ALA A 170 -10.84 -21.68 -25.40
CA ALA A 170 -11.89 -22.67 -25.61
C ALA A 170 -11.94 -23.23 -27.04
N GLN A 171 -11.39 -22.49 -28.01
CA GLN A 171 -11.25 -22.94 -29.40
C GLN A 171 -9.94 -23.70 -29.65
N SER A 172 -9.03 -23.74 -28.67
CA SER A 172 -7.75 -24.44 -28.80
C SER A 172 -7.95 -25.96 -28.72
N THR A 173 -7.38 -26.70 -29.67
CA THR A 173 -7.38 -28.18 -29.66
C THR A 173 -6.27 -28.77 -28.78
N ALA A 174 -5.51 -27.94 -28.06
CA ALA A 174 -4.48 -28.41 -27.15
C ALA A 174 -5.15 -29.04 -25.91
N PRO A 175 -4.87 -30.31 -25.57
CA PRO A 175 -5.47 -30.93 -24.40
C PRO A 175 -5.07 -30.17 -23.14
N SER A 176 -6.04 -29.88 -22.27
CA SER A 176 -5.78 -29.33 -20.94
C SER A 176 -4.89 -30.31 -20.16
N PRO A 177 -3.84 -29.83 -19.48
CA PRO A 177 -3.05 -30.69 -18.62
C PRO A 177 -3.93 -31.24 -17.50
N THR A 178 -4.12 -32.57 -17.47
CA THR A 178 -4.83 -33.23 -16.35
C THR A 178 -3.96 -33.21 -15.10
N PRO A 179 -4.49 -32.85 -13.91
CA PRO A 179 -3.78 -33.08 -12.66
C PRO A 179 -3.57 -34.58 -12.46
N SER A 180 -2.32 -35.04 -12.50
CA SER A 180 -1.95 -36.44 -12.36
C SER A 180 -2.32 -37.01 -10.98
N PRO A 181 -3.01 -38.15 -10.87
CA PRO A 181 -3.22 -38.85 -9.62
C PRO A 181 -2.24 -40.02 -9.49
N THR A 182 -1.20 -39.91 -8.67
CA THR A 182 -0.51 -41.10 -8.11
C THR A 182 0.04 -40.84 -6.71
N PRO A 183 -0.49 -41.52 -5.68
CA PRO A 183 0.29 -41.92 -4.51
C PRO A 183 1.09 -43.20 -4.86
N ASP A 184 2.31 -43.30 -4.33
CA ASP A 184 3.30 -44.39 -4.49
C ASP A 184 4.08 -44.45 -5.83
N GLU A 185 5.21 -43.74 -5.88
CA GLU A 185 6.57 -44.31 -6.07
C GLU A 185 7.61 -43.16 -6.10
N LEU A 186 8.61 -43.26 -5.23
CA LEU A 186 9.72 -42.30 -5.12
C LEU A 186 10.78 -42.55 -6.23
N SER A 187 10.95 -41.61 -7.17
CA SER A 187 12.22 -41.34 -7.86
C SER A 187 12.22 -39.97 -8.57
N PRO A 188 13.39 -39.33 -8.74
CA PRO A 188 13.69 -38.01 -8.21
C PRO A 188 12.95 -36.89 -8.94
N ALA A 189 12.32 -36.06 -8.12
CA ALA A 189 11.55 -34.90 -8.50
C ALA A 189 12.36 -33.92 -9.35
N ALA A 190 11.73 -33.36 -10.39
CA ALA A 190 11.97 -31.96 -10.73
C ALA A 190 11.93 -31.16 -9.41
N PRO A 191 12.86 -30.22 -9.16
CA PRO A 191 12.96 -29.58 -7.87
C PRO A 191 11.57 -29.03 -7.53
N PRO A 192 11.00 -29.41 -6.36
CA PRO A 192 9.75 -28.83 -5.95
C PRO A 192 9.93 -27.32 -6.05
N VAL A 193 8.96 -26.61 -6.66
CA VAL A 193 8.80 -25.19 -6.41
C VAL A 193 8.93 -25.08 -4.91
N THR A 194 10.06 -24.51 -4.48
CA THR A 194 10.59 -24.71 -3.13
C THR A 194 9.43 -24.53 -2.19
N ALA A 195 9.09 -25.60 -1.46
CA ALA A 195 8.13 -25.50 -0.37
C ALA A 195 8.62 -24.31 0.43
N ARG A 196 7.90 -23.18 0.29
CA ARG A 196 8.26 -21.95 0.97
C ARG A 196 8.48 -22.39 2.39
N ARG A 197 9.72 -22.24 2.85
CA ARG A 197 10.18 -22.62 4.18
C ARG A 197 9.02 -22.33 5.10
N ALA A 198 8.44 -23.39 5.70
CA ALA A 198 7.22 -23.27 6.48
C ALA A 198 7.34 -22.00 7.30
N ILE A 199 6.46 -21.02 7.03
CA ILE A 199 6.53 -19.73 7.72
C ILE A 199 6.60 -20.11 9.18
N HIS A 200 7.71 -19.78 9.83
CA HIS A 200 7.89 -20.08 11.23
C HIS A 200 6.75 -19.30 11.90
N ARG A 201 5.69 -20.00 12.30
CA ARG A 201 4.60 -19.36 13.02
C ARG A 201 5.29 -18.72 14.22
N PRO A 202 5.26 -17.38 14.38
CA PRO A 202 5.57 -16.82 15.68
C PRO A 202 4.70 -17.59 16.67
N SER A 203 5.28 -18.01 17.79
CA SER A 203 4.52 -18.63 18.87
C SER A 203 3.27 -17.81 19.08
N ARG A 204 2.08 -18.37 18.82
CA ARG A 204 0.82 -17.63 18.91
C ARG A 204 0.79 -16.97 20.29
N THR A 205 0.90 -15.64 20.31
CA THR A 205 0.67 -14.88 21.52
C THR A 205 -0.74 -15.24 21.99
N PRO A 206 -0.97 -15.44 23.30
CA PRO A 206 -2.33 -15.68 23.79
C PRO A 206 -3.28 -14.62 23.21
N ALA A 207 -4.49 -15.04 22.82
CA ALA A 207 -5.47 -14.13 22.27
C ALA A 207 -5.87 -13.04 23.29
N LEU A 208 -6.35 -11.90 22.80
CA LEU A 208 -6.88 -10.81 23.61
C LEU A 208 -8.16 -11.26 24.30
N SER A 209 -8.21 -11.08 25.61
CA SER A 209 -9.41 -11.27 26.42
C SER A 209 -10.29 -10.02 26.42
N ALA A 210 -11.52 -10.14 26.90
CA ALA A 210 -12.41 -9.00 27.09
C ALA A 210 -11.80 -7.92 28.02
N ALA A 211 -11.06 -8.35 29.04
CA ALA A 211 -10.37 -7.43 29.96
C ALA A 211 -9.21 -6.68 29.27
N ASP A 212 -8.54 -7.33 28.31
CA ASP A 212 -7.52 -6.66 27.50
C ASP A 212 -8.15 -5.60 26.60
N ALA A 213 -9.27 -5.91 25.94
CA ALA A 213 -10.00 -4.94 25.12
C ALA A 213 -10.47 -3.72 25.94
N GLU A 214 -10.96 -3.94 27.17
CA GLU A 214 -11.32 -2.86 28.09
C GLU A 214 -10.09 -2.00 28.46
N ARG A 215 -8.96 -2.63 28.78
CA ARG A 215 -7.69 -1.93 29.08
C ARG A 215 -7.15 -1.14 27.89
N LEU A 216 -7.27 -1.66 26.68
CA LEU A 216 -6.87 -0.97 25.45
C LEU A 216 -7.76 0.25 25.19
N GLY A 217 -9.01 0.25 25.67
CA GLY A 217 -9.95 1.36 25.54
C GLY A 217 -10.52 1.52 24.13
N TYR A 218 -10.44 0.46 23.31
CA TYR A 218 -11.07 0.34 22.00
C TYR A 218 -11.20 -1.15 21.66
N THR A 219 -12.01 -1.49 20.65
CA THR A 219 -12.17 -2.88 20.18
C THR A 219 -11.09 -3.21 19.13
N PRO A 220 -10.16 -4.12 19.42
CA PRO A 220 -9.14 -4.57 18.46
C PRO A 220 -9.76 -5.27 17.26
N VAL A 221 -9.13 -5.15 16.09
CA VAL A 221 -9.55 -5.88 14.89
C VAL A 221 -9.01 -7.30 14.93
N PHE A 222 -7.77 -7.46 15.40
CA PHE A 222 -7.15 -8.77 15.59
C PHE A 222 -7.17 -9.16 17.06
N ASP A 223 -7.43 -10.45 17.31
CA ASP A 223 -7.34 -11.06 18.63
C ASP A 223 -5.89 -11.39 19.03
N ASP A 224 -4.94 -11.37 18.08
CA ASP A 224 -3.51 -11.45 18.36
C ASP A 224 -2.94 -10.03 18.57
N PRO A 225 -2.34 -9.71 19.74
CA PRO A 225 -1.79 -8.39 20.02
C PRO A 225 -0.65 -7.98 19.08
N ALA A 226 0.14 -8.91 18.58
CA ALA A 226 1.20 -8.61 17.62
C ALA A 226 0.62 -8.29 16.24
N LEU A 227 -0.42 -9.00 15.80
CA LEU A 227 -1.12 -8.65 14.56
C LEU A 227 -1.86 -7.32 14.67
N GLU A 228 -2.49 -7.05 15.81
CA GLU A 228 -3.13 -5.76 16.07
C GLU A 228 -2.09 -4.61 16.10
N LEU A 229 -0.93 -4.83 16.70
CA LEU A 229 0.17 -3.86 16.68
C LEU A 229 0.68 -3.62 15.25
N ILE A 230 0.88 -4.69 14.47
CA ILE A 230 1.27 -4.58 13.05
C ILE A 230 0.22 -3.79 12.27
N ARG A 231 -1.08 -4.03 12.50
CA ARG A 231 -2.16 -3.29 11.84
C ARG A 231 -2.08 -1.80 12.16
N LEU A 232 -2.02 -1.43 13.44
CA LEU A 232 -1.92 -0.03 13.86
C LEU A 232 -0.67 0.67 13.33
N LEU A 233 0.46 -0.03 13.27
CA LEU A 233 1.71 0.52 12.71
C LEU A 233 1.63 0.70 11.19
N ARG A 234 0.87 -0.13 10.47
CA ARG A 234 0.61 0.10 9.04
C ARG A 234 -0.27 1.32 8.83
N ASP A 235 -1.31 1.50 9.64
CA ASP A 235 -2.12 2.73 9.62
C ASP A 235 -1.23 3.96 9.91
N GLY A 236 -0.34 3.85 10.91
CA GLY A 236 0.61 4.91 11.25
C GLY A 236 1.55 5.24 10.10
N ALA A 237 2.18 4.23 9.50
CA ALA A 237 3.09 4.43 8.37
C ALA A 237 2.39 5.06 7.16
N GLU A 238 1.12 4.72 6.91
CA GLU A 238 0.33 5.35 5.85
C GLU A 238 0.07 6.85 6.14
N ILE A 239 -0.28 7.17 7.39
CA ILE A 239 -0.50 8.55 7.85
C ILE A 239 0.78 9.38 7.74
N GLU A 240 1.90 8.93 8.33
CA GLU A 240 3.16 9.70 8.31
C GLU A 240 3.64 9.92 6.88
N HIS A 241 3.56 8.90 6.03
CA HIS A 241 3.94 9.05 4.63
C HIS A 241 3.03 10.04 3.89
N SER A 242 1.73 10.04 4.20
CA SER A 242 0.77 10.95 3.55
C SER A 242 0.92 12.39 4.04
N LEU A 243 1.24 12.61 5.32
CA LEU A 243 1.57 13.92 5.88
C LEU A 243 2.88 14.46 5.32
N LEU A 244 3.95 13.64 5.33
CA LEU A 244 5.23 13.94 4.70
C LEU A 244 5.07 14.52 3.28
N VAL A 245 4.32 13.82 2.43
CA VAL A 245 4.15 14.23 1.02
C VAL A 245 3.34 15.51 0.90
N GLN A 246 2.30 15.71 1.73
CA GLN A 246 1.55 16.96 1.76
C GLN A 246 2.43 18.14 2.21
N TYR A 247 3.23 17.97 3.26
CA TYR A 247 4.14 19.00 3.76
C TYR A 247 5.19 19.36 2.72
N LEU A 248 5.74 18.38 2.01
CA LEU A 248 6.64 18.61 0.88
C LEU A 248 5.94 19.39 -0.24
N TYR A 249 4.75 18.96 -0.66
CA TYR A 249 3.99 19.64 -1.71
C TYR A 249 3.70 21.11 -1.35
N ALA A 250 3.26 21.35 -0.12
CA ALA A 250 3.05 22.70 0.41
C ALA A 250 4.36 23.51 0.45
N ALA A 251 5.48 22.91 0.87
CA ALA A 251 6.79 23.57 0.90
C ALA A 251 7.25 24.04 -0.49
N PHE A 252 7.05 23.22 -1.53
CA PHE A 252 7.37 23.59 -2.91
C PHE A 252 6.47 24.69 -3.48
N SER A 253 5.28 24.87 -2.92
CA SER A 253 4.37 25.95 -3.32
C SER A 253 4.78 27.33 -2.79
N ILE A 254 5.77 27.43 -1.89
CA ILE A 254 6.16 28.72 -1.29
C ILE A 254 7.03 29.55 -2.24
N LYS A 255 6.69 30.84 -2.38
CA LYS A 255 7.42 31.84 -3.16
C LYS A 255 8.82 32.11 -2.59
N VAL A 256 9.83 31.62 -3.28
CA VAL A 256 11.23 31.95 -3.04
C VAL A 256 11.71 33.09 -3.95
N PRO A 257 12.67 33.95 -3.51
CA PRO A 257 13.43 33.88 -2.26
C PRO A 257 12.75 34.54 -1.06
N ARG A 258 11.66 35.31 -1.25
CA ARG A 258 11.05 36.13 -0.18
C ARG A 258 10.67 35.33 1.07
N PHE A 259 10.09 34.15 0.89
CA PHE A 259 9.64 33.29 2.00
C PHE A 259 10.51 32.03 2.13
N ALA A 260 11.80 32.14 1.81
CA ALA A 260 12.73 31.02 1.89
C ALA A 260 12.83 30.42 3.31
N ASP A 261 12.74 31.25 4.35
CA ASP A 261 12.73 30.81 5.74
C ASP A 261 11.45 30.06 6.12
N LEU A 262 10.32 30.33 5.47
CA LEU A 262 9.06 29.59 5.70
C LEU A 262 9.10 28.20 5.05
N ALA A 263 9.70 28.13 3.86
CA ALA A 263 9.87 26.89 3.11
C ALA A 263 10.98 26.00 3.69
N GLY A 264 12.08 26.58 4.14
CA GLY A 264 13.30 25.89 4.58
C GLY A 264 14.46 25.93 3.56
N TRP A 265 14.56 26.97 2.74
CA TRP A 265 15.60 27.10 1.71
C TRP A 265 16.67 28.14 2.07
N PRO A 266 17.96 27.95 1.74
CA PRO A 266 18.58 26.73 1.22
C PRO A 266 19.01 25.75 2.32
N SER A 267 18.94 26.16 3.58
CA SER A 267 19.48 25.46 4.75
C SER A 267 18.45 24.53 5.38
N HIS A 268 18.56 23.25 5.07
CA HIS A 268 17.95 22.16 5.84
C HIS A 268 18.85 21.90 7.04
N ARG A 269 18.69 22.64 8.14
CA ARG A 269 19.40 22.23 9.36
C ARG A 269 18.81 20.91 9.82
N TYR A 270 19.68 19.93 10.00
CA TYR A 270 19.34 18.66 10.65
C TYR A 270 19.59 18.82 12.14
N GLY A 271 18.56 18.62 12.97
CA GLY A 271 18.61 18.68 14.42
C GLY A 271 18.26 20.05 15.01
N GLY A 272 17.41 20.02 16.04
CA GLY A 272 16.77 21.20 16.66
C GLY A 272 15.37 21.43 16.09
N ARG A 273 14.55 22.24 16.78
CA ARG A 273 13.12 22.43 16.44
C ARG A 273 12.90 22.86 14.99
N PRO A 274 11.94 22.26 14.26
CA PRO A 274 11.63 22.66 12.91
C PRO A 274 10.98 24.05 12.92
N LEU A 275 11.62 25.01 12.27
CA LEU A 275 11.11 26.37 12.11
C LEU A 275 10.52 26.60 10.71
N HIS A 276 10.36 25.54 9.91
CA HIS A 276 9.94 25.61 8.51
C HIS A 276 9.37 24.28 7.99
N LEU A 277 8.57 24.35 6.93
CA LEU A 277 7.84 23.19 6.38
C LEU A 277 8.76 22.03 5.95
N MET A 278 9.89 22.33 5.31
CA MET A 278 10.84 21.27 4.93
C MET A 278 11.46 20.56 6.14
N GLY A 279 11.53 21.24 7.30
CA GLY A 279 12.08 20.67 8.54
C GLY A 279 11.11 19.64 9.10
N VAL A 280 9.83 20.02 9.18
CA VAL A 280 8.74 19.09 9.54
C VAL A 280 8.71 17.90 8.59
N ALA A 281 8.79 18.11 7.28
CA ALA A 281 8.88 17.01 6.33
C ALA A 281 10.09 16.09 6.58
N ILE A 282 11.25 16.62 6.97
CA ILE A 282 12.41 15.78 7.31
C ILE A 282 12.18 14.97 8.60
N GLU A 283 11.51 15.55 9.58
CA GLU A 283 11.14 14.85 10.82
C GLU A 283 10.09 13.76 10.55
N GLU A 284 9.11 14.01 9.67
CA GLU A 284 8.18 12.98 9.20
C GLU A 284 8.87 11.79 8.51
N MET A 285 9.99 12.02 7.83
CA MET A 285 10.81 10.90 7.34
C MET A 285 11.38 10.07 8.50
N THR A 286 11.75 10.71 9.60
CA THR A 286 12.24 10.02 10.82
C THR A 286 11.12 9.27 11.52
N HIS A 287 9.90 9.82 11.55
CA HIS A 287 8.72 9.12 12.04
C HIS A 287 8.46 7.84 11.23
N LEU A 288 8.50 7.96 9.90
CA LEU A 288 8.36 6.84 8.98
C LEU A 288 9.43 5.77 9.21
N ASP A 289 10.68 6.19 9.51
CA ASP A 289 11.77 5.28 9.88
C ASP A 289 11.47 4.52 11.18
N ILE A 290 10.96 5.19 12.22
CA ILE A 290 10.62 4.58 13.50
C ILE A 290 9.54 3.50 13.31
N VAL A 291 8.45 3.84 12.62
CA VAL A 291 7.31 2.95 12.41
C VAL A 291 7.68 1.74 11.57
N ASN A 292 8.36 1.96 10.44
CA ASN A 292 8.77 0.87 9.55
C ASN A 292 9.83 -0.03 10.18
N SER A 293 10.76 0.53 10.96
CA SER A 293 11.74 -0.28 11.69
C SER A 293 11.07 -1.16 12.74
N LEU A 294 10.02 -0.67 13.41
CA LEU A 294 9.24 -1.48 14.36
C LEU A 294 8.42 -2.56 13.65
N LEU A 295 7.83 -2.26 12.48
CA LEU A 295 7.19 -3.28 11.63
C LEU A 295 8.17 -4.40 11.29
N VAL A 296 9.39 -4.07 10.84
CA VAL A 296 10.42 -5.07 10.53
C VAL A 296 10.84 -5.85 11.77
N ALA A 297 11.01 -5.19 12.92
CA ALA A 297 11.34 -5.86 14.19
C ALA A 297 10.25 -6.85 14.64
N LEU A 298 8.99 -6.59 14.30
CA LEU A 298 7.85 -7.49 14.53
C LEU A 298 7.74 -8.62 13.50
N GLY A 299 8.60 -8.63 12.46
CA GLY A 299 8.57 -9.59 11.37
C GLY A 299 7.60 -9.23 10.22
N ALA A 300 7.06 -8.01 10.22
CA ALA A 300 6.20 -7.51 9.14
C ALA A 300 7.02 -6.82 8.04
N ALA A 301 6.43 -6.71 6.85
CA ALA A 301 6.98 -5.89 5.78
C ALA A 301 6.81 -4.39 6.09
N PRO A 302 7.79 -3.53 5.73
CA PRO A 302 7.58 -2.10 5.66
C PRO A 302 6.32 -1.73 4.87
N HIS A 303 5.74 -0.59 5.21
CA HIS A 303 4.60 0.01 4.54
C HIS A 303 4.94 1.43 4.10
N LEU A 304 5.19 1.58 2.80
CA LEU A 304 5.40 2.85 2.12
C LEU A 304 4.29 3.13 1.09
N GLY A 305 3.19 2.37 1.19
CA GLY A 305 2.00 2.63 0.42
C GLY A 305 1.28 3.87 0.95
N ARG A 306 0.40 4.43 0.11
CA ARG A 306 -0.57 5.46 0.48
C ARG A 306 -1.85 5.19 -0.31
N GLN A 307 -3.02 5.26 0.30
CA GLN A 307 -4.26 5.07 -0.44
C GLN A 307 -4.45 6.20 -1.49
N GLN A 308 -4.77 5.81 -2.72
CA GLN A 308 -5.35 6.70 -3.75
C GLN A 308 -6.83 6.33 -3.92
N PHE A 309 -7.65 6.60 -2.90
CA PHE A 309 -9.11 6.48 -2.91
C PHE A 309 -9.73 5.05 -3.03
N PRO A 310 -10.95 4.83 -2.49
CA PRO A 310 -11.70 5.69 -1.58
C PRO A 310 -11.20 5.56 -0.12
N TYR A 311 -11.42 6.65 0.60
CA TYR A 311 -10.92 6.99 1.92
C TYR A 311 -11.65 6.27 3.07
N GLU A 312 -10.89 5.81 4.08
CA GLU A 312 -11.44 5.29 5.34
C GLU A 312 -11.55 6.41 6.39
N GLN A 313 -12.78 6.89 6.61
CA GLN A 313 -13.13 7.91 7.62
C GLN A 313 -12.73 7.55 9.06
N ASP A 314 -12.50 6.25 9.32
CA ASP A 314 -12.16 5.75 10.64
C ASP A 314 -10.68 6.00 11.00
N ILE A 315 -9.82 6.09 9.98
CA ILE A 315 -8.36 6.26 10.12
C ILE A 315 -7.99 7.73 10.00
N TYR A 316 -8.61 8.40 9.05
CA TYR A 316 -8.21 9.74 8.67
C TYR A 316 -9.21 10.81 9.13
N PRO A 317 -8.73 12.04 9.39
CA PRO A 317 -9.58 13.13 9.82
C PRO A 317 -10.24 13.93 8.69
N PHE A 318 -9.61 13.95 7.52
CA PHE A 318 -10.07 14.63 6.30
C PHE A 318 -9.39 13.99 5.07
N ASP A 319 -9.89 14.27 3.87
CA ASP A 319 -9.30 13.79 2.62
C ASP A 319 -7.85 14.28 2.47
N PHE A 320 -6.95 13.34 2.18
CA PHE A 320 -5.55 13.61 1.86
C PHE A 320 -5.42 14.01 0.39
N VAL A 321 -5.31 15.32 0.17
CA VAL A 321 -5.19 15.93 -1.16
C VAL A 321 -3.90 16.73 -1.20
N LEU A 322 -3.14 16.58 -2.29
CA LEU A 322 -1.96 17.41 -2.52
C LEU A 322 -2.41 18.81 -2.92
N GLU A 323 -2.37 19.72 -1.94
CA GLU A 323 -2.81 21.09 -2.09
C GLU A 323 -1.73 22.06 -1.61
N PRO A 324 -1.59 23.25 -2.25
CA PRO A 324 -0.72 24.31 -1.75
C PRO A 324 -1.11 24.77 -0.34
N LEU A 325 -0.22 25.53 0.30
CA LEU A 325 -0.51 26.12 1.59
C LEU A 325 -1.67 27.14 1.47
N SER A 326 -2.66 26.98 2.33
CA SER A 326 -3.86 27.83 2.41
C SER A 326 -4.35 27.84 3.87
N PRO A 327 -5.27 28.73 4.25
CA PRO A 327 -5.90 28.65 5.57
C PRO A 327 -6.50 27.28 5.87
N HIS A 328 -7.09 26.63 4.86
CA HIS A 328 -7.72 25.32 5.01
C HIS A 328 -6.70 24.19 5.19
N SER A 329 -5.64 24.14 4.38
CA SER A 329 -4.59 23.14 4.55
C SER A 329 -3.79 23.35 5.83
N LEU A 330 -3.55 24.60 6.25
CA LEU A 330 -2.96 24.90 7.56
C LEU A 330 -3.86 24.45 8.71
N ALA A 331 -5.17 24.68 8.63
CA ALA A 331 -6.11 24.21 9.64
C ALA A 331 -6.07 22.68 9.77
N LYS A 332 -5.99 21.97 8.64
CA LYS A 332 -5.78 20.52 8.63
C LYS A 332 -4.51 20.12 9.38
N TYR A 333 -3.37 20.72 9.04
CA TYR A 333 -2.06 20.42 9.64
C TYR A 333 -2.05 20.71 11.14
N VAL A 334 -2.57 21.87 11.55
CA VAL A 334 -2.76 22.21 12.98
C VAL A 334 -3.58 21.14 13.69
N TYR A 335 -4.65 20.67 13.07
CA TYR A 335 -5.54 19.70 13.69
C TYR A 335 -4.92 18.31 13.84
N VAL A 336 -4.26 17.79 12.79
CA VAL A 336 -3.64 16.44 12.85
C VAL A 336 -2.53 16.36 13.87
N GLU A 337 -1.71 17.41 13.96
CA GLU A 337 -0.58 17.50 14.87
C GLU A 337 -1.00 17.93 16.28
N ALA A 338 -2.24 18.34 16.51
CA ALA A 338 -2.64 18.77 17.85
C ALA A 338 -2.71 17.61 18.84
N SER A 339 -2.32 17.86 20.09
CA SER A 339 -2.83 17.04 21.18
C SER A 339 -4.35 17.24 21.35
N PRO A 340 -5.12 16.24 21.81
CA PRO A 340 -6.57 16.37 21.96
C PRO A 340 -7.00 17.55 22.84
N SER A 341 -6.20 17.87 23.86
CA SER A 341 -6.44 19.01 24.75
C SER A 341 -6.17 20.36 24.09
N ALA A 342 -5.22 20.45 23.15
CA ALA A 342 -4.87 21.70 22.46
C ALA A 342 -5.98 22.23 21.53
N VAL A 343 -6.88 21.34 21.08
CA VAL A 343 -8.01 21.67 20.18
C VAL A 343 -9.37 21.34 20.79
N ASP A 344 -9.44 21.11 22.10
CA ASP A 344 -10.71 20.94 22.82
C ASP A 344 -11.20 22.30 23.33
N PRO A 345 -12.32 22.85 22.81
CA PRO A 345 -12.86 24.13 23.26
C PRO A 345 -13.12 24.18 24.77
N ALA A 346 -13.50 23.04 25.37
CA ALA A 346 -13.82 22.95 26.79
C ALA A 346 -12.58 23.03 27.70
N GLN A 347 -11.38 22.77 27.15
CA GLN A 347 -10.12 22.77 27.90
C GLN A 347 -9.33 24.07 27.75
N GLN A 348 -9.75 24.98 26.86
CA GLN A 348 -9.06 26.26 26.64
C GLN A 348 -9.35 27.26 27.76
N GLN A 349 -8.27 27.77 28.37
CA GLN A 349 -8.34 28.67 29.53
C GLN A 349 -8.30 30.14 29.12
N THR A 350 -7.51 30.50 28.10
CA THR A 350 -7.34 31.89 27.67
C THR A 350 -8.37 32.29 26.61
N PRO A 351 -8.78 33.57 26.53
CA PRO A 351 -9.64 34.06 25.45
C PRO A 351 -9.00 33.88 24.06
N GLU A 352 -7.68 34.02 23.99
CA GLU A 352 -6.89 33.88 22.76
C GLU A 352 -6.93 32.45 22.23
N ASP A 353 -6.69 31.45 23.07
CA ASP A 353 -6.75 30.04 22.68
C ASP A 353 -8.17 29.59 22.31
N ARG A 354 -9.20 30.13 22.99
CA ARG A 354 -10.60 29.88 22.60
C ARG A 354 -10.90 30.41 21.20
N ALA A 355 -10.51 31.65 20.92
CA ALA A 355 -10.69 32.25 19.60
C ALA A 355 -9.94 31.50 18.51
N PHE A 356 -8.73 31.02 18.80
CA PHE A 356 -7.96 30.14 17.92
C PHE A 356 -8.72 28.85 17.60
N VAL A 357 -9.19 28.13 18.61
CA VAL A 357 -9.92 26.86 18.42
C VAL A 357 -11.23 27.09 17.66
N GLU A 358 -11.98 28.16 17.98
CA GLU A 358 -13.19 28.53 17.24
C GLU A 358 -12.90 28.79 15.76
N ARG A 359 -11.85 29.56 15.45
CA ARG A 359 -11.41 29.84 14.07
C ARG A 359 -10.95 28.58 13.35
N LEU A 360 -10.23 27.70 14.03
CA LEU A 360 -9.77 26.42 13.49
C LEU A 360 -10.95 25.58 12.99
N TYR A 361 -11.96 25.35 13.85
CA TYR A 361 -13.14 24.57 13.49
C TYR A 361 -14.01 25.26 12.44
N GLN A 362 -14.10 26.59 12.47
CA GLN A 362 -14.78 27.36 11.43
C GLN A 362 -14.16 27.12 10.05
N VAL A 363 -12.83 27.15 9.96
CA VAL A 363 -12.11 26.92 8.69
C VAL A 363 -12.24 25.48 8.23
N LEU A 364 -12.21 24.50 9.15
CA LEU A 364 -12.44 23.09 8.84
C LEU A 364 -13.89 22.77 8.45
N GLY A 365 -14.80 23.74 8.51
CA GLY A 365 -16.22 23.56 8.22
C GLY A 365 -16.96 22.67 9.24
N SER A 366 -16.37 22.43 10.41
CA SER A 366 -16.97 21.63 11.48
C SER A 366 -17.70 22.56 12.45
N THR A 367 -19.02 22.61 12.38
CA THR A 367 -19.81 23.50 13.25
C THR A 367 -19.99 22.90 14.66
N GLY A 368 -19.03 23.16 15.54
CA GLY A 368 -19.20 23.03 16.99
C GLY A 368 -18.80 21.68 17.62
N PRO A 369 -18.88 21.59 18.96
CA PRO A 369 -18.33 20.48 19.78
C PRO A 369 -18.99 19.11 19.55
N THR A 370 -19.99 19.02 18.67
CA THR A 370 -20.80 17.82 18.39
C THR A 370 -20.58 17.22 17.00
N ALA A 371 -19.76 17.83 16.14
CA ALA A 371 -19.30 17.17 14.90
C ALA A 371 -18.40 15.98 15.27
N PRO A 372 -18.41 14.86 14.51
CA PRO A 372 -17.45 13.77 14.72
C PRO A 372 -16.06 14.39 14.76
N ARG A 373 -15.34 14.23 15.87
CA ARG A 373 -14.00 14.80 16.01
C ARG A 373 -13.06 13.92 15.19
N PRO A 374 -12.43 14.46 14.14
CA PRO A 374 -11.40 13.72 13.44
C PRO A 374 -10.31 13.20 14.39
N ASN A 375 -9.72 12.03 14.11
CA ASN A 375 -8.67 11.47 14.98
C ASN A 375 -7.34 12.24 14.79
N GLN A 376 -6.73 12.72 15.88
CA GLN A 376 -5.36 13.26 15.85
C GLN A 376 -4.33 12.13 15.77
N VAL A 377 -3.17 12.40 15.17
CA VAL A 377 -2.11 11.41 14.94
C VAL A 377 -1.62 10.81 16.27
N GLY A 378 -1.39 11.64 17.28
CA GLY A 378 -0.96 11.18 18.60
C GLY A 378 -1.94 10.22 19.28
N SER A 379 -3.23 10.25 18.91
CA SER A 379 -4.23 9.31 19.45
C SER A 379 -4.05 7.89 18.91
N LEU A 380 -3.56 7.74 17.67
CA LEU A 380 -3.15 6.44 17.12
C LEU A 380 -1.93 5.90 17.88
N TYR A 381 -0.90 6.72 18.06
CA TYR A 381 0.32 6.27 18.77
C TYR A 381 0.08 5.95 20.24
N ARG A 382 -0.86 6.64 20.90
CA ARG A 382 -1.35 6.21 22.23
C ARG A 382 -1.97 4.81 22.20
N LYS A 383 -2.64 4.39 21.12
CA LYS A 383 -3.13 3.00 20.96
C LYS A 383 -1.97 2.04 20.71
N VAL A 384 -1.03 2.39 19.81
CA VAL A 384 0.20 1.63 19.54
C VAL A 384 0.95 1.35 20.84
N THR A 385 1.21 2.36 21.66
CA THR A 385 1.90 2.24 22.95
C THR A 385 1.16 1.32 23.92
N ARG A 386 -0.17 1.39 23.98
CA ARG A 386 -0.99 0.50 24.83
C ARG A 386 -0.90 -0.97 24.40
N VAL A 387 -0.94 -1.24 23.10
CA VAL A 387 -0.78 -2.61 22.57
C VAL A 387 0.67 -3.10 22.74
N LEU A 388 1.66 -2.23 22.54
CA LEU A 388 3.07 -2.54 22.74
C LEU A 388 3.37 -2.90 24.21
N GLU A 389 2.75 -2.20 25.16
CA GLU A 389 2.85 -2.51 26.59
C GLU A 389 2.23 -3.86 26.93
N LEU A 390 1.07 -4.18 26.35
CA LEU A 390 0.47 -5.50 26.50
C LEU A 390 1.35 -6.61 25.92
N LEU A 391 2.00 -6.35 24.78
CA LEU A 391 2.94 -7.28 24.17
C LEU A 391 4.19 -7.48 25.05
N ARG A 392 4.72 -6.40 25.66
CA ARG A 392 5.83 -6.47 26.63
C ARG A 392 5.53 -7.37 27.82
N GLU A 393 4.30 -7.30 28.35
CA GLU A 393 3.89 -8.13 29.48
C GLU A 393 3.80 -9.62 29.12
N ARG A 394 3.37 -9.93 27.88
CA ARG A 394 3.20 -11.31 27.39
C ARG A 394 4.48 -11.93 26.85
N GLU A 395 5.31 -11.12 26.21
CA GLU A 395 6.51 -11.52 25.49
C GLU A 395 7.67 -10.54 25.76
N PRO A 396 8.21 -10.51 27.00
CA PRO A 396 9.16 -9.49 27.44
C PRO A 396 10.49 -9.49 26.67
N ASP A 397 10.87 -10.61 26.07
CA ASP A 397 12.13 -10.79 25.34
C ASP A 397 12.00 -10.62 23.82
N ARG A 398 10.78 -10.34 23.31
CA ARG A 398 10.53 -10.26 21.86
C ARG A 398 11.15 -9.04 21.20
N LEU A 399 11.19 -7.90 21.91
CA LEU A 399 11.65 -6.62 21.41
C LEU A 399 12.46 -5.89 22.47
N ASP A 400 13.30 -4.93 22.05
CA ASP A 400 13.83 -3.90 22.94
C ASP A 400 12.74 -2.85 23.24
N TYR A 401 11.81 -3.20 24.13
CA TYR A 401 10.66 -2.35 24.45
C TYR A 401 11.05 -0.97 24.97
N VAL A 402 12.14 -0.87 25.73
CA VAL A 402 12.60 0.42 26.27
C VAL A 402 12.98 1.36 25.14
N SER A 403 13.77 0.89 24.17
CA SER A 403 14.13 1.68 23.00
C SER A 403 12.90 2.08 22.17
N TRP A 404 11.95 1.16 21.97
CA TRP A 404 10.74 1.45 21.19
C TRP A 404 9.82 2.46 21.87
N PHE A 405 9.63 2.39 23.18
CA PHE A 405 8.86 3.41 23.89
C PHE A 405 9.49 4.79 23.78
N THR A 406 10.81 4.90 23.94
CA THR A 406 11.51 6.18 23.79
C THR A 406 11.34 6.74 22.37
N ARG A 407 11.44 5.91 21.33
CA ARG A 407 11.27 6.34 19.93
C ARG A 407 9.84 6.76 19.60
N LEU A 408 8.85 5.99 20.05
CA LEU A 408 7.43 6.32 19.83
C LEU A 408 7.01 7.58 20.60
N GLU A 409 7.59 7.80 21.78
CA GLU A 409 7.36 9.03 22.54
C GLU A 409 7.99 10.24 21.85
N LEU A 410 9.21 10.11 21.34
CA LEU A 410 9.86 11.17 20.55
C LEU A 410 8.99 11.57 19.34
N LEU A 411 8.54 10.59 18.55
CA LEU A 411 7.65 10.81 17.42
C LEU A 411 6.39 11.59 17.84
N ARG A 412 5.75 11.17 18.94
CA ARG A 412 4.55 11.83 19.45
C ARG A 412 4.83 13.25 19.93
N GLU A 413 5.95 13.49 20.62
CA GLU A 413 6.35 14.80 21.11
C GLU A 413 6.70 15.76 19.96
N GLU A 414 7.39 15.29 18.92
CA GLU A 414 7.72 16.07 17.71
C GLU A 414 6.43 16.58 17.04
N GLY A 415 5.44 15.70 16.81
CA GLY A 415 4.13 16.08 16.28
C GLY A 415 3.32 17.00 17.22
N GLU A 416 2.99 16.52 18.44
CA GLU A 416 2.07 17.20 19.37
C GLU A 416 2.60 18.51 19.96
N SER A 417 3.90 18.79 19.83
CA SER A 417 4.54 20.00 20.36
C SER A 417 5.14 20.83 19.23
N GLU A 418 6.11 20.28 18.50
CA GLU A 418 6.95 21.09 17.62
C GLU A 418 6.23 21.43 16.32
N HIS A 419 5.67 20.41 15.65
CA HIS A 419 4.92 20.59 14.40
C HIS A 419 3.65 21.40 14.64
N PHE A 420 2.90 21.06 15.69
CA PHE A 420 1.73 21.81 16.11
C PHE A 420 2.04 23.31 16.30
N THR A 421 3.12 23.64 17.03
CA THR A 421 3.51 25.03 17.29
C THR A 421 3.86 25.76 15.99
N LEU A 422 4.59 25.10 15.08
CA LEU A 422 4.92 25.68 13.78
C LEU A 422 3.67 25.97 12.97
N PHE A 423 2.82 24.96 12.73
CA PHE A 423 1.61 25.12 11.92
C PHE A 423 0.64 26.12 12.52
N ARG A 424 0.48 26.14 13.85
CA ARG A 424 -0.33 27.13 14.54
C ARG A 424 0.18 28.54 14.27
N SER A 425 1.50 28.77 14.37
CA SER A 425 2.07 30.09 14.11
C SER A 425 1.86 30.55 12.66
N MET A 426 1.87 29.62 11.69
CA MET A 426 1.56 29.93 10.29
C MET A 426 0.06 30.24 10.11
N PHE A 427 -0.82 29.44 10.71
CA PHE A 427 -2.28 29.62 10.65
C PHE A 427 -2.75 30.94 11.28
N GLU A 428 -2.16 31.31 12.41
CA GLU A 428 -2.42 32.59 13.09
C GLU A 428 -1.70 33.77 12.42
N GLY A 429 -0.76 33.53 11.49
CA GLY A 429 0.03 34.56 10.83
C GLY A 429 1.11 35.17 11.73
N THR A 430 1.43 34.54 12.85
CA THR A 430 2.40 35.01 13.86
C THR A 430 3.81 34.50 13.60
N HIS A 431 3.99 33.60 12.62
CA HIS A 431 5.30 33.08 12.22
C HIS A 431 6.26 34.22 11.84
N PRO A 432 7.54 34.21 12.29
CA PRO A 432 8.48 35.31 12.03
C PRO A 432 8.67 35.68 10.56
N ALA A 433 8.62 34.68 9.65
CA ALA A 433 8.74 34.90 8.21
C ALA A 433 7.51 35.58 7.56
N LEU A 434 6.40 35.72 8.31
CA LEU A 434 5.18 36.40 7.88
C LEU A 434 5.02 37.77 8.54
N ARG A 435 5.99 38.20 9.36
CA ARG A 435 5.98 39.53 9.97
C ARG A 435 5.97 40.61 8.88
N ASP A 436 5.26 41.70 9.15
CA ASP A 436 5.15 42.85 8.25
C ASP A 436 4.51 42.54 6.88
N CYS A 437 3.80 41.42 6.77
CA CYS A 437 3.03 41.06 5.59
C CYS A 437 1.54 41.28 5.85
N ASP A 438 0.88 42.06 5.00
CA ASP A 438 -0.55 42.36 5.14
C ASP A 438 -1.40 41.32 4.40
N ASP A 439 -2.41 40.79 5.10
CA ASP A 439 -3.41 39.87 4.52
C ASP A 439 -2.78 38.70 3.75
N VAL A 440 -1.79 38.04 4.37
CA VAL A 440 -0.95 36.99 3.75
C VAL A 440 -1.73 35.83 3.12
N TRP A 441 -2.96 35.60 3.54
CA TRP A 441 -3.78 34.50 3.01
C TRP A 441 -4.78 34.93 1.94
N ASN A 442 -4.81 36.21 1.57
CA ASN A 442 -5.53 36.69 0.41
C ASN A 442 -4.69 36.46 -0.86
N PRO A 443 -5.14 35.64 -1.82
CA PRO A 443 -4.39 35.34 -3.04
C PRO A 443 -4.11 36.58 -3.91
N ALA A 444 -4.86 37.66 -3.74
CA ALA A 444 -4.63 38.93 -4.43
C ALA A 444 -3.55 39.80 -3.76
N SER A 445 -3.14 39.48 -2.53
CA SER A 445 -2.09 40.22 -1.82
C SER A 445 -0.73 39.99 -2.51
N PRO A 446 0.08 41.05 -2.73
CA PRO A 446 1.46 40.88 -3.19
C PRO A 446 2.32 40.10 -2.18
N ASP A 447 1.90 40.06 -0.91
CA ASP A 447 2.56 39.37 0.18
C ASP A 447 2.04 37.95 0.39
N HIS A 448 1.13 37.47 -0.46
CA HIS A 448 0.69 36.08 -0.42
C HIS A 448 1.86 35.12 -0.65
N PRO A 449 2.20 34.21 0.29
CA PRO A 449 3.46 33.48 0.26
C PRO A 449 3.49 32.31 -0.72
N VAL A 450 2.38 32.01 -1.38
CA VAL A 450 2.18 30.74 -2.11
C VAL A 450 1.94 30.99 -3.60
N VAL A 451 2.49 30.12 -4.44
CA VAL A 451 2.11 30.00 -5.86
C VAL A 451 1.03 28.93 -6.02
N PRO A 452 0.00 29.16 -6.86
CA PRO A 452 -0.92 28.09 -7.21
C PRO A 452 -0.17 27.02 -8.01
N LEU A 453 -0.43 25.76 -7.69
CA LEU A 453 0.17 24.61 -8.36
C LEU A 453 -0.94 23.73 -8.95
N SER A 454 -0.77 23.35 -10.21
CA SER A 454 -1.56 22.29 -10.84
C SER A 454 -0.96 20.94 -10.48
N HIS A 455 -1.80 19.99 -10.05
CA HIS A 455 -1.38 18.61 -9.80
C HIS A 455 -1.72 17.73 -11.00
N SER A 456 -0.78 16.87 -11.38
CA SER A 456 -0.93 15.92 -12.48
C SER A 456 0.03 14.77 -12.28
N SER A 457 -0.35 13.60 -12.80
CA SER A 457 0.51 12.42 -12.73
C SER A 457 1.82 12.61 -13.50
N GLY A 458 2.89 12.02 -12.98
CA GLY A 458 4.17 11.86 -13.68
C GLY A 458 4.17 10.68 -14.65
N LEU A 459 3.09 9.88 -14.67
CA LEU A 459 2.91 8.78 -15.60
C LEU A 459 2.14 9.23 -16.85
N PRO A 460 2.59 8.83 -18.04
CA PRO A 460 1.80 9.02 -19.25
C PRO A 460 0.58 8.09 -19.23
N PRO A 461 -0.46 8.35 -20.05
CA PRO A 461 -1.51 7.38 -20.31
C PRO A 461 -0.90 6.03 -20.72
N SER A 462 -1.53 4.93 -20.29
CA SER A 462 -1.02 3.58 -20.55
C SER A 462 -0.69 3.37 -22.04
N GLY A 463 0.51 2.88 -22.32
CA GLY A 463 1.03 2.65 -23.68
C GLY A 463 1.51 3.91 -24.43
N SER A 464 1.38 5.11 -23.85
CA SER A 464 1.86 6.35 -24.47
C SER A 464 3.28 6.69 -24.02
N PRO A 465 4.15 7.23 -24.91
CA PRO A 465 5.44 7.74 -24.49
C PRO A 465 5.27 9.03 -23.67
N VAL A 466 6.23 9.31 -22.80
CA VAL A 466 6.34 10.62 -22.15
C VAL A 466 6.68 11.68 -23.22
N PRO A 467 5.89 12.76 -23.35
CA PRO A 467 6.19 13.83 -24.30
C PRO A 467 7.56 14.46 -24.02
N ASP A 468 8.30 14.77 -25.09
CA ASP A 468 9.63 15.38 -25.00
C ASP A 468 9.54 16.92 -24.83
N GLU A 469 8.82 17.31 -23.78
CA GLU A 469 8.50 18.68 -23.40
C GLU A 469 8.93 18.92 -21.93
N PRO A 470 9.23 20.16 -21.52
CA PRO A 470 9.79 20.43 -20.20
C PRO A 470 8.95 19.90 -19.04
N VAL A 471 7.66 20.24 -18.98
CA VAL A 471 6.80 19.86 -17.84
C VAL A 471 6.57 18.34 -17.76
N PRO A 472 6.12 17.64 -18.83
CA PRO A 472 5.95 16.20 -18.78
C PRO A 472 7.23 15.43 -18.43
N ALA A 473 8.37 15.84 -18.99
CA ALA A 473 9.66 15.21 -18.70
C ALA A 473 10.09 15.40 -17.24
N LEU A 474 9.96 16.62 -16.71
CA LEU A 474 10.32 16.91 -15.31
C LEU A 474 9.42 16.17 -14.32
N ARG A 475 8.10 16.13 -14.56
CA ARG A 475 7.18 15.35 -13.71
C ARG A 475 7.51 13.86 -13.75
N HIS A 476 7.79 13.33 -14.93
CA HIS A 476 8.14 11.92 -15.09
C HIS A 476 9.39 11.54 -14.29
N ILE A 477 10.50 12.27 -14.49
CA ILE A 477 11.75 12.02 -13.77
C ILE A 477 11.55 12.21 -12.26
N ALA A 478 10.81 13.25 -11.84
CA ALA A 478 10.52 13.47 -10.43
C ALA A 478 9.75 12.29 -9.81
N ASN A 479 8.76 11.76 -10.52
CA ASN A 479 7.99 10.61 -10.04
C ASN A 479 8.86 9.36 -9.91
N LEU A 480 9.76 9.11 -10.86
CA LEU A 480 10.72 8.01 -10.76
C LEU A 480 11.67 8.17 -9.56
N HIS A 481 12.17 9.39 -9.31
CA HIS A 481 12.97 9.65 -8.11
C HIS A 481 12.19 9.40 -6.83
N TYR A 482 10.93 9.84 -6.74
CA TYR A 482 10.07 9.57 -5.60
C TYR A 482 9.89 8.06 -5.37
N TRP A 483 9.59 7.30 -6.41
CA TRP A 483 9.47 5.84 -6.30
C TRP A 483 10.80 5.18 -5.92
N ALA A 484 11.92 5.63 -6.48
CA ALA A 484 13.24 5.14 -6.07
C ALA A 484 13.52 5.43 -4.58
N VAL A 485 13.10 6.58 -4.05
CA VAL A 485 13.19 6.85 -2.60
C VAL A 485 12.40 5.82 -1.81
N CYS A 486 11.14 5.56 -2.16
CA CYS A 486 10.34 4.54 -1.48
C CYS A 486 10.99 3.15 -1.54
N MET A 487 11.50 2.75 -2.71
CA MET A 487 12.16 1.46 -2.89
C MET A 487 13.47 1.33 -2.11
N LEU A 488 14.27 2.40 -2.06
CA LEU A 488 15.50 2.45 -1.27
C LEU A 488 15.17 2.39 0.23
N LEU A 489 14.14 3.09 0.70
CA LEU A 489 13.70 3.03 2.09
C LEU A 489 13.20 1.62 2.48
N ASP A 490 12.35 0.98 1.67
CA ASP A 490 11.91 -0.41 1.94
C ASP A 490 13.10 -1.37 2.06
N ALA A 491 14.02 -1.33 1.08
CA ALA A 491 15.24 -2.15 1.12
C ALA A 491 16.07 -1.83 2.36
N SER A 492 16.13 -0.55 2.72
CA SER A 492 16.95 -0.08 3.81
C SER A 492 16.40 -0.46 5.19
N TYR A 493 15.09 -0.42 5.42
CA TYR A 493 14.48 -0.87 6.68
C TYR A 493 14.75 -2.35 6.94
N ARG A 494 14.80 -3.15 5.88
CA ARG A 494 15.11 -4.59 5.95
C ARG A 494 16.60 -4.88 6.22
N GLN A 495 17.49 -3.93 5.92
CA GLN A 495 18.94 -4.13 5.90
C GLN A 495 19.69 -3.15 6.82
N GLY A 496 19.11 -2.78 7.96
CA GLY A 496 19.81 -1.99 8.97
C GLY A 496 20.22 -0.59 8.48
N MET A 497 19.33 0.09 7.77
CA MET A 497 19.49 1.47 7.31
C MET A 497 20.53 1.70 6.19
N LEU A 498 20.97 0.64 5.50
CA LEU A 498 22.01 0.66 4.45
C LEU A 498 21.82 1.71 3.34
N PHE A 499 20.60 1.92 2.84
CA PHE A 499 20.31 2.80 1.71
C PHE A 499 19.65 4.14 2.11
N HIS A 500 19.57 4.49 3.40
CA HIS A 500 18.99 5.77 3.85
C HIS A 500 19.73 6.97 3.26
N SER A 501 21.05 6.88 3.15
CA SER A 501 21.86 7.94 2.52
C SER A 501 21.47 8.15 1.05
N ALA A 502 21.29 7.06 0.29
CA ALA A 502 20.84 7.13 -1.10
C ALA A 502 19.44 7.72 -1.23
N ALA A 503 18.48 7.25 -0.42
CA ALA A 503 17.13 7.80 -0.37
C ALA A 503 17.15 9.31 -0.09
N ARG A 504 17.93 9.74 0.92
CA ARG A 504 18.10 11.15 1.26
C ARG A 504 18.74 11.97 0.14
N ARG A 505 19.73 11.44 -0.58
CA ARG A 505 20.34 12.13 -1.74
C ARG A 505 19.32 12.36 -2.85
N HIS A 506 18.48 11.36 -3.15
CA HIS A 506 17.41 11.48 -4.14
C HIS A 506 16.39 12.56 -3.73
N MET A 507 16.02 12.62 -2.45
CA MET A 507 15.05 13.61 -1.94
C MET A 507 15.63 15.03 -1.89
N THR A 508 16.84 15.20 -1.35
CA THR A 508 17.43 16.53 -1.12
C THR A 508 18.13 17.13 -2.34
N GLY A 509 18.43 16.30 -3.34
CA GLY A 509 19.06 16.68 -4.61
C GLY A 509 18.07 16.75 -5.77
N PRO A 510 17.87 15.66 -6.56
CA PRO A 510 16.99 15.65 -7.72
C PRO A 510 15.57 16.13 -7.44
N MET A 511 14.90 15.59 -6.42
CA MET A 511 13.51 15.97 -6.09
C MET A 511 13.37 17.45 -5.75
N ARG A 512 14.33 18.01 -5.00
CA ARG A 512 14.41 19.44 -4.72
C ARG A 512 14.53 20.29 -5.98
N SER A 513 15.48 19.96 -6.85
CA SER A 513 15.74 20.70 -8.08
C SER A 513 14.53 20.64 -9.03
N LEU A 514 14.00 19.44 -9.25
CA LEU A 514 12.83 19.21 -10.09
C LEU A 514 11.57 19.88 -9.53
N GLY A 515 11.31 19.75 -8.23
CA GLY A 515 10.16 20.36 -7.57
C GLY A 515 10.18 21.89 -7.65
N THR A 516 11.35 22.49 -7.47
CA THR A 516 11.53 23.95 -7.64
C THR A 516 11.28 24.38 -9.09
N ALA A 517 11.79 23.63 -10.07
CA ALA A 517 11.60 23.94 -11.48
C ALA A 517 10.15 23.76 -11.95
N LEU A 518 9.44 22.76 -11.42
CA LEU A 518 8.01 22.57 -11.66
C LEU A 518 7.20 23.71 -11.03
N ALA A 519 7.47 24.07 -9.77
CA ALA A 519 6.75 25.14 -9.09
C ALA A 519 6.87 26.50 -9.79
N GLN A 520 8.05 26.82 -10.34
CA GLN A 520 8.26 28.02 -11.17
C GLN A 520 7.39 28.05 -12.45
N ARG A 521 6.87 26.90 -12.88
CA ARG A 521 5.99 26.73 -14.03
C ARG A 521 4.52 26.56 -13.63
N GLY A 522 4.19 26.70 -12.34
CA GLY A 522 2.84 26.49 -11.82
C GLY A 522 2.43 25.01 -11.72
N GLU A 523 3.40 24.09 -11.69
CA GLU A 523 3.17 22.64 -11.63
C GLU A 523 3.67 22.09 -10.29
N GLY A 524 2.90 21.19 -9.69
CA GLY A 524 3.29 20.46 -8.48
C GLY A 524 4.12 19.22 -8.79
N LEU A 525 4.83 18.73 -7.78
CA LEU A 525 5.41 17.39 -7.85
C LEU A 525 4.27 16.35 -7.92
N PRO A 526 4.41 15.31 -8.76
CA PRO A 526 3.33 14.34 -8.98
C PRO A 526 3.10 13.47 -7.75
N PHE A 527 4.18 13.00 -7.13
CA PHE A 527 4.15 12.08 -5.99
C PHE A 527 3.19 10.90 -6.19
N ASP A 528 3.04 10.35 -7.41
CA ASP A 528 2.07 9.29 -7.69
C ASP A 528 2.27 8.12 -6.73
N ALA A 529 1.18 7.57 -6.17
CA ALA A 529 1.30 6.56 -5.12
C ALA A 529 2.16 5.40 -5.61
N PHE A 530 3.14 5.06 -4.77
CA PHE A 530 3.99 3.93 -5.04
C PHE A 530 3.20 2.65 -4.73
N VAL A 531 2.72 1.99 -5.79
CA VAL A 531 2.03 0.70 -5.68
C VAL A 531 3.04 -0.43 -5.93
N ALA A 532 3.99 -0.58 -5.00
CA ALA A 532 4.57 -1.90 -4.79
C ALA A 532 3.57 -2.68 -3.93
N GLY A 533 3.13 -3.85 -4.39
CA GLY A 533 2.35 -4.75 -3.54
C GLY A 533 3.12 -5.19 -2.28
N TYR A 534 2.57 -6.16 -1.55
CA TYR A 534 3.27 -6.78 -0.42
C TYR A 534 4.52 -7.52 -0.95
N ALA A 535 5.69 -6.89 -0.82
CA ALA A 535 6.97 -7.29 -1.43
C ALA A 535 6.93 -7.25 -2.98
N PRO A 536 7.45 -6.18 -3.62
CA PRO A 536 7.39 -6.06 -5.08
C PRO A 536 8.15 -7.18 -5.81
N GLY A 537 9.15 -7.78 -5.16
CA GLY A 537 9.89 -8.96 -5.58
C GLY A 537 9.58 -10.19 -4.69
N LEU A 538 9.95 -11.37 -5.19
CA LEU A 538 9.73 -12.67 -4.51
C LEU A 538 10.45 -12.76 -3.15
N ASP A 539 11.58 -12.08 -3.03
CA ASP A 539 12.44 -12.01 -1.84
C ASP A 539 13.25 -10.70 -1.82
N GLY A 540 14.18 -10.58 -0.87
CA GLY A 540 15.03 -9.39 -0.73
C GLY A 540 15.96 -9.14 -1.92
N ALA A 541 16.39 -10.19 -2.64
CA ALA A 541 17.26 -10.04 -3.80
C ALA A 541 16.48 -9.52 -5.02
N GLU A 542 15.28 -10.04 -5.27
CA GLU A 542 14.41 -9.51 -6.32
C GLU A 542 13.95 -8.07 -6.02
N ASN A 543 13.69 -7.73 -4.75
CA ASN A 543 13.42 -6.34 -4.36
C ASN A 543 14.61 -5.42 -4.73
N LEU A 544 15.84 -5.82 -4.42
CA LEU A 544 17.04 -5.05 -4.79
C LEU A 544 17.21 -4.93 -6.30
N ARG A 545 16.93 -6.00 -7.07
CA ARG A 545 16.98 -5.97 -8.54
C ARG A 545 15.96 -5.00 -9.12
N LEU A 546 14.75 -4.98 -8.59
CA LEU A 546 13.73 -4.00 -8.99
C LEU A 546 14.17 -2.57 -8.66
N THR A 547 14.71 -2.34 -7.46
CA THR A 547 15.26 -1.02 -7.08
C THR A 547 16.38 -0.60 -8.02
N HIS A 548 17.29 -1.50 -8.34
CA HIS A 548 18.36 -1.26 -9.30
C HIS A 548 17.81 -0.88 -10.68
N THR A 549 16.83 -1.64 -11.19
CA THR A 549 16.18 -1.35 -12.49
C THR A 549 15.49 0.01 -12.50
N MET A 550 14.82 0.39 -11.40
CA MET A 550 14.20 1.71 -11.25
C MET A 550 15.24 2.83 -11.33
N VAL A 551 16.37 2.71 -10.61
CA VAL A 551 17.43 3.72 -10.64
C VAL A 551 18.15 3.75 -11.99
N GLN A 552 18.27 2.61 -12.67
CA GLN A 552 18.77 2.55 -14.04
C GLN A 552 17.84 3.30 -15.00
N GLN A 553 16.53 3.13 -14.87
CA GLN A 553 15.54 3.85 -15.67
C GLN A 553 15.66 5.37 -15.47
N ILE A 554 15.84 5.84 -14.23
CA ILE A 554 16.13 7.26 -13.94
C ILE A 554 17.36 7.74 -14.71
N ALA A 555 18.47 6.99 -14.70
CA ALA A 555 19.69 7.38 -15.39
C ALA A 555 19.52 7.45 -16.92
N LEU A 556 18.68 6.59 -17.50
CA LEU A 556 18.33 6.62 -18.92
C LEU A 556 17.46 7.84 -19.26
N ASP A 557 16.42 8.09 -18.47
CA ASP A 557 15.51 9.23 -18.71
C ASP A 557 16.19 10.58 -18.45
N GLN A 558 17.09 10.65 -17.48
CA GLN A 558 17.96 11.80 -17.27
C GLN A 558 18.75 12.15 -18.55
N ARG A 559 19.30 11.14 -19.26
CA ARG A 559 20.01 11.37 -20.52
C ARG A 559 19.04 11.77 -21.63
N ARG A 560 17.90 11.10 -21.73
CA ARG A 560 16.87 11.35 -22.73
C ARG A 560 16.35 12.78 -22.68
N TYR A 561 16.09 13.29 -21.48
CA TYR A 561 15.50 14.61 -21.23
C TYR A 561 16.51 15.64 -20.73
N ALA A 562 17.82 15.42 -20.94
CA ALA A 562 18.89 16.25 -20.40
C ALA A 562 18.73 17.75 -20.69
N ARG A 563 18.16 18.10 -21.86
CA ARG A 563 17.93 19.49 -22.27
C ARG A 563 16.85 20.23 -21.46
N HIS A 564 15.99 19.49 -20.77
CA HIS A 564 14.92 20.04 -19.93
C HIS A 564 15.30 20.13 -18.46
N LEU A 565 16.36 19.45 -18.04
CA LEU A 565 16.78 19.38 -16.64
C LEU A 565 17.24 20.76 -16.13
N PRO A 566 16.90 21.13 -14.88
CA PRO A 566 17.39 22.36 -14.28
C PRO A 566 18.92 22.36 -14.13
N TYR A 567 19.53 23.54 -14.09
CA TYR A 567 20.98 23.69 -13.94
C TYR A 567 21.51 23.10 -12.63
N ASP A 568 20.72 23.15 -11.56
CA ASP A 568 21.08 22.63 -10.24
C ASP A 568 20.72 21.14 -10.04
N TYR A 569 20.29 20.45 -11.10
CA TYR A 569 19.96 19.02 -11.04
C TYR A 569 21.25 18.16 -10.86
N PRO A 570 21.35 17.36 -9.79
CA PRO A 570 22.55 16.57 -9.51
C PRO A 570 22.59 15.28 -10.33
N ALA A 571 23.18 15.39 -11.53
CA ALA A 571 23.25 14.33 -12.53
C ALA A 571 23.99 13.03 -12.10
N ASN A 572 24.79 13.08 -11.05
CA ASN A 572 25.52 11.94 -10.48
C ASN A 572 24.68 11.10 -9.51
N CYS A 573 23.57 11.64 -8.97
CA CYS A 573 22.80 10.99 -7.90
C CYS A 573 22.38 9.55 -8.25
N ALA A 574 21.83 9.34 -9.45
CA ALA A 574 21.40 8.00 -9.88
C ALA A 574 22.60 7.04 -10.07
N LEU A 575 23.72 7.54 -10.61
CA LEU A 575 24.92 6.71 -10.84
C LEU A 575 25.60 6.29 -9.54
N GLU A 576 25.67 7.18 -8.55
CA GLU A 576 26.17 6.87 -7.21
C GLU A 576 25.30 5.82 -6.51
N THR A 577 23.98 5.97 -6.60
CA THR A 577 23.03 4.98 -6.05
C THR A 577 23.15 3.62 -6.75
N LEU A 578 23.35 3.58 -8.07
CA LEU A 578 23.60 2.32 -8.80
C LEU A 578 24.89 1.65 -8.33
N TRP A 579 25.95 2.43 -8.12
CA TRP A 579 27.20 1.90 -7.59
C TRP A 579 26.98 1.29 -6.20
N GLU A 580 26.28 1.97 -5.29
CA GLU A 580 25.96 1.44 -3.95
C GLU A 580 25.13 0.15 -4.02
N LEU A 581 24.11 0.09 -4.88
CA LEU A 581 23.30 -1.11 -5.08
C LEU A 581 24.13 -2.29 -5.62
N SER A 582 25.13 -2.01 -6.47
CA SER A 582 26.01 -3.04 -7.04
C SER A 582 26.93 -3.69 -6.00
N LEU A 583 27.32 -2.94 -4.94
CA LEU A 583 28.17 -3.47 -3.86
C LEU A 583 27.45 -4.55 -3.03
N VAL A 584 26.13 -4.50 -2.96
CA VAL A 584 25.30 -5.40 -2.14
C VAL A 584 24.77 -6.58 -2.96
N SER A 585 24.56 -6.39 -4.26
CA SER A 585 23.94 -7.39 -5.14
C SER A 585 24.86 -8.56 -5.50
N GLY A 586 26.13 -8.55 -5.05
CA GLY A 586 27.14 -9.55 -5.43
C GLY A 586 27.44 -9.43 -6.91
N GLY A 587 28.46 -8.62 -7.25
CA GLY A 587 28.76 -8.23 -8.64
C GLY A 587 28.69 -9.37 -9.65
N GLU A 588 27.65 -9.33 -10.47
CA GLU A 588 27.58 -9.95 -11.80
C GLU A 588 27.61 -8.85 -12.85
#